data_AF-A0A4R9EMK1-F1
#
_entry.id   AF-A0A4R9EMK1-F1
#
_cell.length_a   1.000
_cell.length_b   1.000
_cell.length_c   1.000
_cell.angle_alpha   90.00
_cell.angle_beta   90.00
_cell.angle_gamma   90.00
#
_symmetry.space_group_name_H-M   'P 1'
#
loop_
_entity.id
_entity.type
_entity.pdbx_description
1 polymer ?
#
loop_
_entity_poly.entity_id
_entity_poly.type
_entity_poly.pdbx_seq_one_letter_code
_entity_poly.pdbx_strand_id
1 'polypeptide(L)'
;ALVEIYQNCNIFNDGAFEVLKDKQQAEEAVIRLEHGQPIRFGTPLESGLGSQGVVRDSLTGDLKVVPVTSETESQILVHDAHSTSPTLAFALSRLADPDTLHHTPIGVFRDVERPVYDTLMADQLDTAIEQNGKGDLAALLAGGDTWTVVG
;
A
#
# COMPACT_ATOMS: atom_id res chain seq x y z
N ALA A 1 -8.12 1.78 5.81
CA ALA A 1 -6.69 1.44 5.65
C ALA A 1 -6.46 -0.01 6.04
N LEU A 2 -5.38 -0.63 5.58
CA LEU A 2 -4.91 -1.93 6.02
C LEU A 2 -3.62 -1.73 6.82
N VAL A 3 -3.49 -2.40 7.97
CA VAL A 3 -2.27 -2.42 8.78
C VAL A 3 -1.95 -3.87 9.07
N GLU A 4 -0.81 -4.34 8.57
CA GLU A 4 -0.24 -5.65 8.93
C GLU A 4 0.69 -5.47 10.13
N ILE A 5 0.55 -6.35 11.13
CA ILE A 5 1.36 -6.32 12.35
C ILE A 5 1.99 -7.70 12.52
N TYR A 6 3.32 -7.78 12.43
CA TYR A 6 4.06 -8.99 12.79
C TYR A 6 4.08 -9.15 14.31
N GLN A 7 3.25 -10.07 14.80
CA GLN A 7 3.07 -10.31 16.22
C GLN A 7 3.55 -11.73 16.59
N ASN A 8 4.56 -11.79 17.46
CA ASN A 8 5.05 -13.05 18.00
C ASN A 8 3.98 -13.71 18.90
N CYS A 9 3.84 -15.02 18.80
CA CYS A 9 3.01 -15.82 19.71
C CYS A 9 3.91 -16.71 20.56
N ASN A 10 4.29 -16.25 21.75
CA ASN A 10 5.27 -16.93 22.60
C ASN A 10 4.92 -18.38 22.97
N ILE A 11 3.64 -18.78 22.87
CA ILE A 11 3.20 -20.14 23.23
C ILE A 11 3.32 -21.11 22.04
N PHE A 12 2.97 -20.67 20.84
CA PHE A 12 2.81 -21.56 19.68
C PHE A 12 3.82 -21.31 18.56
N ASN A 13 4.45 -20.13 18.54
CA ASN A 13 5.35 -19.72 17.48
C ASN A 13 6.36 -18.72 18.04
N ASP A 14 7.04 -19.12 19.12
CA ASP A 14 8.03 -18.26 19.76
C ASP A 14 9.26 -18.12 18.86
N GLY A 15 9.80 -16.91 18.81
CA GLY A 15 10.99 -16.62 18.01
C GLY A 15 10.73 -16.30 16.53
N ALA A 16 9.49 -16.40 16.05
CA ALA A 16 9.17 -16.34 14.62
C ALA A 16 9.58 -15.05 13.90
N PHE A 17 9.67 -13.94 14.65
CA PHE A 17 10.03 -12.63 14.13
C PHE A 17 11.28 -12.05 14.81
N GLU A 18 12.12 -12.87 15.43
CA GLU A 18 13.32 -12.37 16.14
C GLU A 18 14.30 -11.65 15.19
N VAL A 19 14.38 -12.09 13.93
CA VAL A 19 15.17 -11.40 12.88
C VAL A 19 14.73 -9.94 12.68
N LEU A 20 13.44 -9.64 12.89
CA LEU A 20 12.87 -8.30 12.73
C LEU A 20 12.84 -7.51 14.05
N LYS A 21 13.01 -8.18 15.19
CA LYS A 21 12.87 -7.62 16.54
C LYS A 21 14.21 -7.36 17.22
N ASP A 22 15.17 -8.27 17.07
CA ASP A 22 16.51 -8.10 17.59
C ASP A 22 17.16 -6.91 16.90
N LYS A 23 17.70 -5.96 17.67
CA LYS A 23 18.16 -4.68 17.12
C LYS A 23 19.24 -4.85 16.07
N GLN A 24 20.16 -5.78 16.30
CA GLN A 24 21.31 -5.98 15.42
C GLN A 24 20.89 -6.68 14.13
N GLN A 25 20.05 -7.72 14.23
CA GLN A 25 19.53 -8.40 13.04
C GLN A 25 18.56 -7.52 12.25
N ALA A 26 17.73 -6.73 12.94
CA ALA A 26 16.77 -5.84 12.31
C ALA A 26 17.44 -4.73 11.50
N GLU A 27 18.62 -4.26 11.90
CA GLU A 27 19.39 -3.30 11.08
C GLU A 27 19.68 -3.86 9.68
N GLU A 28 19.96 -5.15 9.57
CA GLU A 28 20.26 -5.83 8.30
C GLU A 28 19.03 -6.41 7.60
N ALA A 29 17.97 -6.75 8.34
CA ALA A 29 16.78 -7.41 7.78
C ALA A 29 15.64 -6.44 7.43
N VAL A 30 15.49 -5.33 8.16
CA VAL A 30 14.35 -4.42 8.04
C VAL A 30 14.66 -3.24 7.13
N ILE A 31 13.81 -3.04 6.13
CA ILE A 31 13.82 -1.84 5.28
C ILE A 31 12.79 -0.86 5.82
N ARG A 32 13.23 0.18 6.54
CA ARG A 32 12.32 1.20 7.06
C ARG A 32 11.91 2.16 5.94
N LEU A 33 10.62 2.22 5.66
CA LEU A 33 10.05 3.08 4.62
C LEU A 33 9.65 4.43 5.21
N GLU A 34 10.32 5.49 4.77
CA GLU A 34 10.01 6.88 5.11
C GLU A 34 9.76 7.69 3.84
N HIS A 35 8.61 8.38 3.75
CA HIS A 35 8.27 9.14 2.56
C HIS A 35 9.31 10.24 2.29
N GLY A 36 9.70 10.37 1.02
CA GLY A 36 10.70 11.33 0.55
C GLY A 36 12.14 10.93 0.86
N GLN A 37 12.39 9.80 1.53
CA GLN A 37 13.74 9.34 1.84
C GLN A 37 14.22 8.26 0.86
N PRO A 38 15.54 8.18 0.57
CA PRO A 38 16.13 7.04 -0.12
C PRO A 38 15.86 5.73 0.63
N ILE A 39 15.49 4.68 -0.10
CA ILE A 39 15.22 3.37 0.50
C ILE A 39 16.57 2.69 0.79
N ARG A 40 17.07 2.91 2.00
CA ARG A 40 18.34 2.37 2.51
C ARG A 40 18.16 1.69 3.87
N PHE A 41 18.99 0.69 4.12
CA PHE A 41 19.02 -0.10 5.36
C PHE A 41 20.38 -0.80 5.51
N GLY A 42 20.54 -1.63 6.53
CA GLY A 42 21.83 -2.24 6.86
C GLY A 42 22.69 -1.33 7.73
N THR A 43 23.91 -1.79 8.02
CA THR A 43 24.88 -1.06 8.84
C THR A 43 25.10 0.36 8.28
N PRO A 44 25.06 1.40 9.11
CA PRO A 44 25.31 2.77 8.68
C PRO A 44 26.71 2.96 8.07
N LEU A 45 26.77 3.68 6.96
CA LEU A 45 28.01 4.19 6.36
C LEU A 45 28.44 5.50 7.07
N GLU A 46 29.60 6.05 6.69
CA GLU A 46 30.08 7.35 7.19
C GLU A 46 29.08 8.50 6.95
N SER A 47 28.21 8.38 5.95
CA SER A 47 27.12 9.33 5.67
C SER A 47 25.96 9.25 6.67
N GLY A 48 25.95 8.27 7.57
CA GLY A 48 24.85 7.97 8.49
C GLY A 48 23.68 7.20 7.86
N LEU A 49 23.76 6.90 6.56
CA LEU A 49 22.74 6.12 5.84
C LEU A 49 23.15 4.65 5.71
N GLY A 50 22.17 3.77 5.55
CA GLY A 50 22.40 2.32 5.42
C GLY A 50 23.30 1.92 4.23
N SER A 51 24.09 0.88 4.43
CA SER A 51 25.02 0.30 3.46
C SER A 51 24.36 -0.49 2.33
N GLN A 52 23.07 -0.82 2.45
CA GLN A 52 22.27 -1.45 1.42
C GLN A 52 21.18 -0.48 0.94
N GLY A 53 20.80 -0.60 -0.32
CA GLY A 53 19.72 0.21 -0.90
C GLY A 53 18.91 -0.55 -1.94
N VAL A 54 17.71 -0.07 -2.21
CA VAL A 54 16.80 -0.68 -3.18
C VAL A 54 16.86 0.07 -4.50
N VAL A 55 17.12 -0.67 -5.58
CA VAL A 55 17.14 -0.16 -6.96
C VAL A 55 16.08 -0.85 -7.80
N ARG A 56 15.74 -0.25 -8.95
CA ARG A 56 14.93 -0.90 -9.97
C ARG A 56 15.83 -1.45 -11.06
N ASP A 57 15.70 -2.74 -11.35
CA ASP A 57 16.36 -3.37 -12.49
C ASP A 57 15.79 -2.77 -13.80
N SER A 58 16.66 -2.22 -14.65
CA SER A 58 16.24 -1.57 -15.89
C SER A 58 15.76 -2.54 -16.98
N LEU A 59 16.13 -3.82 -16.87
CA LEU A 59 15.78 -4.85 -17.85
C LEU A 59 14.46 -5.55 -17.48
N THR A 60 14.27 -5.92 -16.21
CA THR A 60 13.08 -6.65 -15.75
C THR A 60 12.04 -5.76 -15.09
N GLY A 61 12.44 -4.60 -14.56
CA GLY A 61 11.59 -3.73 -13.78
C GLY A 61 11.42 -4.16 -12.32
N ASP A 62 12.00 -5.29 -11.91
CA ASP A 62 11.95 -5.79 -10.53
C ASP A 62 12.78 -4.92 -9.59
N LEU A 63 12.47 -5.01 -8.30
CA LEU A 63 13.30 -4.38 -7.27
C LEU A 63 14.42 -5.33 -6.85
N LYS A 64 15.60 -4.76 -6.63
CA LYS A 64 16.77 -5.48 -6.14
C LYS A 64 17.40 -4.71 -5.00
N VAL A 65 17.91 -5.45 -4.02
CA VAL A 65 18.80 -4.91 -2.99
C VAL A 65 20.22 -4.94 -3.52
N VAL A 66 20.93 -3.83 -3.38
CA VAL A 66 22.34 -3.71 -3.77
C VAL A 66 23.14 -2.99 -2.69
N PRO A 67 24.45 -3.29 -2.57
CA PRO A 67 25.35 -2.47 -1.77
C PRO A 67 25.38 -1.03 -2.30
N VAL A 68 25.39 -0.07 -1.39
CA VAL A 68 25.53 1.35 -1.72
C VAL A 68 27.01 1.66 -1.95
N THR A 69 27.30 2.12 -3.16
CA THR A 69 28.62 2.55 -3.63
C THR A 69 28.47 3.84 -4.42
N SER A 70 29.58 4.47 -4.80
CA SER A 70 29.55 5.66 -5.66
C SER A 70 28.85 5.44 -7.01
N GLU A 71 28.80 4.19 -7.49
CA GLU A 71 28.15 3.83 -8.77
C GLU A 71 26.64 3.55 -8.62
N THR A 72 26.23 3.00 -7.48
CA THR A 72 24.84 2.60 -7.22
C THR A 72 24.02 3.66 -6.49
N GLU A 73 24.68 4.60 -5.81
CA GLU A 73 24.03 5.63 -4.99
C GLU A 73 22.97 6.44 -5.76
N SER A 74 23.25 6.81 -7.00
CA SER A 74 22.32 7.56 -7.85
C SER A 74 21.11 6.76 -8.34
N GLN A 75 21.14 5.43 -8.21
CA GLN A 75 20.10 4.53 -8.67
C GLN A 75 19.12 4.14 -7.55
N ILE A 76 19.47 4.45 -6.29
CA ILE A 76 18.64 4.12 -5.13
C ILE A 76 17.30 4.84 -5.26
N LEU A 77 16.21 4.08 -5.12
CA LEU A 77 14.86 4.63 -5.18
C LEU A 77 14.59 5.51 -3.96
N VAL A 78 13.91 6.63 -4.19
CA VAL A 78 13.30 7.43 -3.12
C VAL A 78 11.88 6.92 -2.89
N HIS A 79 11.50 6.69 -1.64
CA HIS A 79 10.18 6.19 -1.30
C HIS A 79 9.12 7.27 -1.46
N ASP A 80 8.14 7.03 -2.31
CA ASP A 80 6.96 7.89 -2.47
C ASP A 80 5.69 7.14 -2.08
N ALA A 81 5.32 7.23 -0.79
CA ALA A 81 4.06 6.70 -0.28
C ALA A 81 2.83 7.32 -0.95
N HIS A 82 2.93 8.55 -1.46
CA HIS A 82 1.82 9.31 -2.06
C HIS A 82 1.69 9.09 -3.58
N SER A 83 2.50 8.19 -4.16
CA SER A 83 2.45 7.91 -5.58
C SER A 83 1.05 7.41 -6.00
N THR A 84 0.49 8.07 -7.01
CA THR A 84 -0.81 7.68 -7.58
C THR A 84 -0.78 6.24 -8.10
N SER A 85 0.35 5.85 -8.71
CA SER A 85 0.60 4.49 -9.17
C SER A 85 0.93 3.56 -7.99
N PRO A 86 0.25 2.41 -7.87
CA PRO A 86 0.55 1.45 -6.82
C PRO A 86 1.78 0.56 -7.13
N THR A 87 2.44 0.75 -8.28
CA THR A 87 3.52 -0.12 -8.76
C THR A 87 4.66 -0.26 -7.76
N LEU A 88 5.16 0.85 -7.20
CA LEU A 88 6.26 0.80 -6.24
C LEU A 88 5.83 0.09 -4.95
N ALA A 89 4.66 0.44 -4.41
CA ALA A 89 4.13 -0.19 -3.20
C ALA A 89 4.01 -1.72 -3.33
N PHE A 90 3.46 -2.20 -4.46
CA PHE A 90 3.38 -3.64 -4.73
C PHE A 90 4.73 -4.30 -4.98
N ALA A 91 5.68 -3.59 -5.56
CA ALA A 91 7.02 -4.13 -5.77
C ALA A 91 7.80 -4.24 -4.46
N LEU A 92 7.67 -3.24 -3.58
CA LEU A 92 8.25 -3.28 -2.23
C LEU A 92 7.68 -4.44 -1.43
N SER A 93 6.36 -4.68 -1.48
CA SER A 93 5.72 -5.76 -0.69
C SER A 93 6.18 -7.18 -1.07
N ARG A 94 6.98 -7.33 -2.13
CA ARG A 94 7.54 -8.61 -2.61
C ARG A 94 9.04 -8.74 -2.36
N LEU A 95 9.69 -7.75 -1.74
CA LEU A 95 11.11 -7.81 -1.42
C LEU A 95 11.43 -8.75 -0.26
N ALA A 96 10.49 -8.90 0.68
CA ALA A 96 10.67 -9.76 1.84
C ALA A 96 10.88 -11.22 1.40
N ASP A 97 11.97 -11.82 1.86
CA ASP A 97 12.20 -13.24 1.69
C ASP A 97 11.26 -14.02 2.64
N PRO A 98 10.41 -14.93 2.14
CA PRO A 98 9.36 -15.56 2.95
C PRO A 98 9.90 -16.55 3.98
N ASP A 99 11.12 -17.07 3.80
CA ASP A 99 11.71 -18.08 4.68
C ASP A 99 12.61 -17.45 5.73
N THR A 100 13.35 -16.40 5.36
CA THR A 100 14.36 -15.75 6.22
C THR A 100 13.90 -14.42 6.81
N LEU A 101 12.84 -13.82 6.26
CA LEU A 101 12.36 -12.46 6.58
C LEU A 101 13.40 -11.36 6.33
N HIS A 102 14.49 -11.64 5.60
CA HIS A 102 15.40 -10.59 5.17
C HIS A 102 14.74 -9.69 4.13
N HIS A 103 15.21 -8.43 4.08
CA HIS A 103 14.70 -7.39 3.19
C HIS A 103 13.21 -7.07 3.41
N THR A 104 12.72 -7.25 4.63
CA THR A 104 11.32 -6.98 4.99
C THR A 104 11.08 -5.49 5.09
N PRO A 105 10.25 -4.89 4.22
CA PRO A 105 9.92 -3.48 4.33
C PRO A 105 8.86 -3.25 5.40
N ILE A 106 9.09 -2.27 6.26
CA ILE A 106 8.18 -1.87 7.33
C ILE A 106 7.96 -0.36 7.25
N GLY A 107 6.70 0.06 7.31
CA GLY A 107 6.29 1.45 7.24
C GLY A 107 5.04 1.62 6.38
N VAL A 108 4.76 2.85 5.98
CA VAL A 108 3.63 3.15 5.09
C VAL A 108 4.07 2.89 3.65
N PHE A 109 3.61 1.78 3.07
CA PHE A 109 3.87 1.45 1.67
C PHE A 109 3.17 2.41 0.71
N ARG A 110 1.93 2.79 1.05
CA ARG A 110 1.09 3.65 0.22
C ARG A 110 0.05 4.37 1.07
N ASP A 111 -0.04 5.67 0.87
CA ASP A 111 -1.03 6.56 1.48
C ASP A 111 -1.49 7.56 0.42
N VAL A 112 -2.72 7.42 -0.05
CA VAL A 112 -3.25 8.27 -1.11
C VAL A 112 -4.71 8.61 -0.84
N GLU A 113 -5.12 9.75 -1.35
CA GLU A 113 -6.52 10.13 -1.40
C GLU A 113 -7.19 9.51 -2.64
N ARG A 114 -8.30 8.81 -2.42
CA ARG A 114 -9.18 8.32 -3.49
C ARG A 114 -10.63 8.42 -3.03
N PRO A 115 -11.58 8.65 -3.96
CA PRO A 115 -13.00 8.61 -3.62
C PRO A 115 -13.37 7.27 -2.98
N VAL A 116 -14.24 7.34 -1.97
CA VAL A 116 -14.79 6.16 -1.29
C VAL A 116 -16.13 5.77 -1.90
N TYR A 117 -16.46 4.48 -1.81
CA TYR A 117 -17.66 3.92 -2.43
C TYR A 117 -18.94 4.67 -2.03
N ASP A 118 -19.14 4.93 -0.75
CA ASP A 118 -20.38 5.55 -0.25
C ASP A 118 -20.61 6.95 -0.83
N THR A 119 -19.56 7.77 -0.93
CA THR A 119 -19.63 9.10 -1.57
C THR A 119 -19.97 8.96 -3.04
N LEU A 120 -19.29 8.08 -3.77
CA LEU A 120 -19.58 7.85 -5.19
C LEU A 120 -21.00 7.33 -5.42
N MET A 121 -21.52 6.50 -4.53
CA MET A 121 -22.88 5.97 -4.61
C MET A 121 -23.92 7.07 -4.34
N ALA A 122 -23.68 7.93 -3.35
CA ALA A 122 -24.53 9.08 -3.07
C ALA A 122 -24.56 10.05 -4.28
N ASP A 123 -23.40 10.39 -4.83
CA ASP A 123 -23.28 11.26 -6.01
C ASP A 123 -24.03 10.68 -7.22
N GLN A 124 -23.98 9.35 -7.41
CA GLN A 124 -24.73 8.65 -8.46
C GLN A 124 -26.26 8.77 -8.26
N LEU A 125 -26.75 8.63 -7.02
CA LEU A 125 -28.16 8.75 -6.71
C LEU A 125 -28.67 10.19 -6.92
N ASP A 126 -27.91 11.17 -6.44
CA ASP A 126 -28.25 12.59 -6.60
C ASP A 126 -28.31 12.97 -8.08
N THR A 127 -27.32 12.53 -8.87
CA THR A 127 -27.31 12.73 -10.34
C THR A 127 -28.56 12.13 -10.99
N ALA A 128 -28.98 10.93 -10.58
CA ALA A 128 -30.17 10.28 -11.13
C ALA A 128 -31.46 11.05 -10.78
N ILE A 129 -31.56 11.59 -9.56
CA ILE A 129 -32.68 12.41 -9.09
C ILE A 129 -32.74 13.74 -9.83
N GLU A 130 -31.59 14.38 -10.07
CA GLU A 130 -31.51 15.63 -10.83
C GLU A 130 -31.99 15.44 -12.28
N GLN A 131 -31.61 14.33 -12.91
CA GLN A 131 -31.94 14.05 -14.31
C GLN A 131 -33.36 13.54 -14.53
N ASN A 132 -33.86 12.68 -13.62
CA ASN A 132 -35.11 11.94 -13.83
C ASN A 132 -36.21 12.31 -12.81
N GLY A 133 -35.91 13.23 -11.88
CA GLY A 133 -36.75 13.51 -10.73
C GLY A 133 -36.64 12.43 -9.64
N LYS A 134 -37.28 12.67 -8.49
CA LYS A 134 -37.27 11.73 -7.34
C LYS A 134 -37.95 10.38 -7.62
N GLY A 135 -38.61 10.25 -8.77
CA GLY A 135 -39.54 9.17 -9.06
C GLY A 135 -40.83 9.28 -8.23
N ASP A 136 -41.87 8.60 -8.70
CA ASP A 136 -43.11 8.40 -7.96
C ASP A 136 -43.38 6.90 -7.90
N LEU A 137 -43.24 6.34 -6.70
CA LEU A 137 -43.46 4.92 -6.47
C LEU A 137 -44.91 4.50 -6.76
N ALA A 138 -45.89 5.37 -6.46
CA ALA A 138 -47.29 5.07 -6.73
C ALA A 138 -47.55 5.03 -8.25
N ALA A 139 -47.01 5.99 -9.00
CA ALA A 139 -47.08 5.99 -10.47
C ALA A 139 -46.37 4.77 -11.08
N LEU A 140 -45.20 4.38 -10.54
CA LEU A 140 -44.46 3.20 -11.00
C LEU A 140 -45.27 1.91 -10.78
N LEU A 141 -45.86 1.74 -9.59
CA LEU A 141 -46.64 0.57 -9.24
C LEU A 141 -47.99 0.51 -9.95
N ALA A 142 -48.61 1.67 -10.19
CA ALA A 142 -49.82 1.77 -11.00
C ALA A 142 -49.54 1.35 -12.46
N GLY A 143 -48.35 1.63 -12.99
CA GLY A 143 -48.04 1.40 -14.39
C GLY A 143 -48.87 2.29 -15.32
N GLY A 144 -48.73 2.09 -16.64
CA GLY A 144 -49.39 2.93 -17.64
C GLY A 144 -50.90 2.68 -17.81
N ASP A 145 -51.39 1.52 -17.37
CA ASP A 145 -52.73 1.01 -17.71
C ASP A 145 -53.61 0.79 -16.47
N THR A 146 -53.80 1.84 -15.66
CA THR A 146 -54.79 1.81 -14.55
C THR A 146 -56.07 2.53 -14.91
N TRP A 147 -57.19 2.00 -14.42
CA TRP A 147 -58.49 2.65 -14.47
C TRP A 147 -59.11 2.73 -13.07
N THR A 148 -59.86 3.79 -12.81
CA THR A 148 -60.57 3.99 -11.53
C THR A 148 -62.01 3.50 -11.67
N VAL A 149 -62.49 2.68 -10.74
CA VAL A 149 -63.91 2.28 -10.67
C VAL A 149 -64.64 3.27 -9.76
N VAL A 150 -65.63 3.98 -10.30
CA VAL A 150 -66.49 4.91 -9.54
C VAL A 150 -67.74 4.15 -9.10
N GLY A 151 -68.00 4.12 -7.79
CA GLY A 151 -69.21 3.54 -7.19
C GLY A 151 -70.28 4.57 -6.91
#